data_AF-A0A436FPC8-F1
#
_entry.id   AF-A0A436FPC8-F1
#
_cell.length_a   1.000
_cell.length_b   1.000
_cell.length_c   1.000
_cell.angle_alpha   90.00
_cell.angle_beta   90.00
_cell.angle_gamma   90.00
#
_symmetry.space_group_name_H-M   'P 1'
#
loop_
_entity.id
_entity.type
_entity.pdbx_description
1 polymer ?
#
loop_
_entity_poly.entity_id
_entity_poly.type
_entity_poly.pdbx_seq_one_letter_code
_entity_poly.pdbx_strand_id
1 'polypeptide(L)'
;PEILTGALVPLVLALIAAASAGFSLWATAIAVLAAFYLPECALAWSKGWYLSPRMVAAIMARDLILPAMWGRGWLGGAVDWRGNAMTIGTKTAELEETPSGA
;
A
#
# COMPACT_ATOMS: atom_id res chain seq x y z
N PRO A 1 8.43 -0.92 5.55
CA PRO A 1 7.18 -0.16 5.33
C PRO A 1 6.81 -0.24 3.84
N GLU A 2 5.72 -0.94 3.49
CA GLU A 2 5.30 -1.12 2.08
C GLU A 2 4.67 0.15 1.46
N ILE A 3 4.70 1.27 2.18
CA ILE A 3 4.18 2.56 1.70
C ILE A 3 4.87 3.05 0.41
N LEU A 4 6.10 2.56 0.15
CA LEU A 4 6.92 2.91 -1.02
C LEU A 4 6.82 1.92 -2.18
N THR A 5 6.10 0.79 -2.04
CA THR A 5 6.00 -0.22 -3.11
C THR A 5 4.86 0.07 -4.10
N GLY A 6 4.03 1.08 -3.85
CA GLY A 6 3.00 1.52 -4.80
C GLY A 6 3.59 2.29 -5.98
N ALA A 7 2.87 2.32 -7.10
CA ALA A 7 3.30 2.98 -8.34
C ALA A 7 3.51 4.50 -8.21
N LEU A 8 3.01 5.12 -7.13
CA LEU A 8 3.03 6.57 -6.93
C LEU A 8 4.46 7.15 -6.83
N VAL A 9 5.35 6.50 -6.09
CA VAL A 9 6.73 6.96 -5.88
C VAL A 9 7.55 6.93 -7.18
N PRO A 10 7.60 5.82 -7.93
CA PRO A 10 8.29 5.79 -9.22
C PRO A 10 7.65 6.74 -10.24
N LEU A 11 6.33 6.96 -10.21
CA LEU A 11 5.66 7.95 -11.06
C LEU A 11 6.17 9.37 -10.79
N VAL A 12 6.21 9.79 -9.51
CA VAL A 12 6.66 11.13 -9.13
C VAL A 12 8.12 11.35 -9.48
N LEU A 13 9.00 10.39 -9.19
CA LEU A 13 10.42 10.48 -9.54
C LEU A 13 10.64 10.56 -11.07
N ALA A 14 9.90 9.75 -11.84
CA ALA A 14 9.99 9.79 -13.30
C ALA A 14 9.47 11.11 -13.88
N LEU A 15 8.42 11.69 -13.31
CA LEU A 15 7.91 13.00 -13.72
C LEU A 15 8.90 14.13 -13.42
N ILE A 16 9.56 14.11 -12.26
CA ILE A 16 10.62 15.07 -11.92
C ILE A 16 11.79 14.94 -12.90
N ALA A 17 12.22 13.71 -13.19
CA ALA A 17 13.27 13.45 -14.17
C ALA A 17 12.88 13.93 -15.58
N ALA A 18 11.65 13.64 -16.03
CA ALA A 18 11.16 14.09 -17.33
C ALA A 18 11.05 15.61 -17.43
N ALA A 19 10.59 16.28 -16.37
CA ALA A 19 10.58 17.74 -16.28
C ALA A 19 11.99 18.33 -16.41
N SER A 20 12.99 17.71 -15.77
CA SER A 20 14.39 18.16 -15.82
C SER A 20 15.06 17.90 -17.18
N ALA A 21 14.63 16.86 -17.89
CA ALA A 21 15.20 16.45 -19.17
C ALA A 21 14.42 17.00 -20.40
N GLY A 22 13.35 17.78 -20.18
CA GLY A 22 12.54 18.37 -21.26
C GLY A 22 11.68 17.37 -22.03
N PHE A 23 11.44 16.17 -21.48
CA PHE A 23 10.56 15.18 -22.08
C PHE A 23 9.08 15.49 -21.81
N SER A 24 8.20 14.93 -22.64
CA SER A 24 6.76 15.01 -22.41
C SER A 24 6.38 14.30 -21.11
N LEU A 25 5.83 15.08 -20.16
CA LEU A 25 5.32 14.59 -18.88
C LEU A 25 4.25 13.51 -19.08
N TRP A 26 3.36 13.73 -20.05
CA TRP A 26 2.27 12.80 -20.37
C TRP A 26 2.79 11.45 -20.88
N ALA A 27 3.77 11.48 -21.80
CA ALA A 27 4.35 10.25 -22.33
C ALA A 27 5.07 9.45 -21.22
N THR A 28 5.78 10.15 -20.34
CA THR A 28 6.49 9.52 -19.21
C THR A 28 5.51 8.93 -18.20
N ALA A 29 4.45 9.66 -17.84
CA ALA A 29 3.40 9.16 -16.94
C ALA A 29 2.76 7.88 -17.49
N ILE A 30 2.38 7.88 -18.77
CA ILE A 30 1.76 6.71 -19.42
C ILE A 30 2.74 5.53 -19.44
N ALA A 31 4.02 5.77 -19.76
CA ALA A 31 5.03 4.70 -19.80
C ALA A 31 5.25 4.05 -18.43
N VAL A 32 5.31 4.85 -17.36
CA VAL A 32 5.48 4.33 -16.00
C VAL A 32 4.25 3.57 -15.53
N LEU A 33 3.05 4.10 -15.77
CA LEU A 33 1.81 3.40 -15.48
C LEU A 33 1.73 2.09 -16.29
N ALA A 34 2.05 2.12 -17.58
CA ALA A 34 2.08 0.93 -18.41
C ALA A 34 3.05 -0.11 -17.83
N ALA A 35 4.26 0.27 -17.42
CA ALA A 35 5.24 -0.65 -16.83
C ALA A 35 4.75 -1.32 -15.53
N PHE A 36 3.91 -0.64 -14.73
CA PHE A 36 3.35 -1.18 -13.48
C PHE A 36 2.09 -2.02 -13.70
N TYR A 37 1.17 -1.57 -14.55
CA TYR A 37 -0.14 -2.20 -14.72
C TYR A 37 -0.17 -3.25 -15.84
N LEU A 38 0.70 -3.18 -16.86
CA LEU A 38 0.76 -4.20 -17.92
C LEU A 38 1.13 -5.59 -17.41
N PRO A 39 2.11 -5.78 -16.50
CA PRO A 39 2.43 -7.10 -15.97
C PRO A 39 1.25 -7.74 -15.24
N GLU A 40 0.45 -6.95 -14.52
CA GLU A 40 -0.76 -7.46 -13.85
C GLU A 40 -1.84 -7.85 -14.85
N CYS A 41 -2.05 -7.04 -15.90
CA CYS A 41 -2.94 -7.39 -17.01
C CYS A 41 -2.46 -8.62 -17.78
N ALA A 42 -1.14 -8.75 -18.00
CA ALA A 42 -0.53 -9.90 -18.67
C ALA A 42 -0.65 -11.17 -17.81
N LEU A 43 -0.52 -11.06 -16.49
CA LEU A 43 -0.75 -12.15 -15.57
C LEU A 43 -2.21 -12.61 -15.61
N ALA A 44 -3.15 -11.67 -15.53
CA ALA A 44 -4.58 -11.95 -15.65
C ALA A 44 -4.89 -12.65 -16.99
N TRP A 45 -4.32 -12.16 -18.09
CA TRP A 45 -4.46 -12.78 -19.41
C TRP A 45 -3.88 -14.19 -19.46
N SER A 46 -2.68 -14.40 -18.90
CA SER A 46 -2.00 -15.71 -18.87
C SER A 46 -2.78 -16.77 -18.09
N LYS A 47 -3.59 -16.33 -17.13
CA LYS A 47 -4.45 -17.19 -16.31
C LYS A 47 -5.89 -17.29 -16.84
N GLY A 48 -6.19 -16.65 -17.98
CA GLY A 48 -7.53 -16.61 -18.55
C GLY A 48 -8.53 -15.87 -17.67
N TRP A 49 -8.07 -14.97 -16.80
CA TRP A 49 -8.93 -14.16 -15.95
C TRP A 49 -9.59 -13.04 -16.76
N TYR A 50 -10.79 -12.64 -16.34
CA TYR A 50 -11.58 -11.65 -17.04
C TYR A 50 -10.93 -10.27 -16.97
N LEU A 51 -10.36 -9.83 -18.09
CA LEU A 51 -9.83 -8.48 -18.24
C LEU A 51 -10.98 -7.50 -18.46
N SER A 52 -11.25 -6.68 -17.45
CA SER A 52 -12.27 -5.62 -17.49
C SER A 52 -11.66 -4.28 -17.11
N PRO A 53 -12.19 -3.14 -17.60
CA PRO A 53 -11.85 -1.82 -17.04
C PRO A 53 -12.05 -1.75 -15.52
N ARG A 54 -12.98 -2.56 -14.97
CA ARG A 54 -13.18 -2.68 -13.52
C ARG A 54 -11.97 -3.28 -12.81
N MET A 55 -11.20 -4.14 -13.47
CA MET A 55 -9.97 -4.71 -12.91
C MET A 55 -8.90 -3.63 -12.77
N VAL A 56 -8.75 -2.75 -13.75
CA VAL A 56 -7.83 -1.61 -13.66
C VAL A 56 -8.21 -0.69 -12.50
N ALA A 57 -9.51 -0.38 -12.35
CA ALA A 57 -10.00 0.39 -11.22
C ALA A 57 -9.75 -0.30 -9.86
N ALA A 58 -9.87 -1.63 -9.81
CA ALA A 58 -9.60 -2.41 -8.60
C ALA A 58 -8.11 -2.38 -8.20
N ILE A 59 -7.19 -2.46 -9.17
CA ILE A 59 -5.75 -2.36 -8.91
C ILE A 59 -5.41 -0.96 -8.39
N MET A 60 -5.98 0.10 -8.98
CA MET A 60 -5.80 1.47 -8.48
C MET A 60 -6.34 1.65 -7.06
N ALA A 61 -7.52 1.08 -6.75
CA ALA A 61 -8.09 1.12 -5.41
C ALA A 61 -7.21 0.39 -4.39
N ARG A 62 -6.65 -0.77 -4.76
CA ARG A 62 -5.69 -1.53 -3.94
C ARG A 62 -4.47 -0.68 -3.59
N ASP A 63 -3.88 -0.04 -4.59
CA ASP A 63 -2.69 0.79 -4.43
C ASP A 63 -2.94 2.03 -3.54
N LEU A 64 -4.19 2.49 -3.41
CA LEU A 64 -4.57 3.59 -2.52
C LEU A 64 -4.92 3.13 -1.10
N ILE A 65 -5.56 1.96 -0.96
CA ILE A 65 -5.98 1.42 0.35
C ILE A 65 -4.77 1.05 1.21
N LEU A 66 -3.73 0.47 0.62
CA LEU A 66 -2.50 0.06 1.32
C LEU A 66 -1.81 1.21 2.08
N PRO A 67 -1.47 2.35 1.44
CA PRO A 67 -0.87 3.48 2.14
C PRO A 67 -1.83 4.14 3.14
N ALA A 68 -3.15 4.16 2.87
CA ALA A 68 -4.13 4.69 3.81
C ALA A 68 -4.23 3.85 5.09
N MET A 69 -4.23 2.52 4.96
CA MET A 69 -4.21 1.59 6.10
C MET A 69 -2.93 1.74 6.92
N TRP A 70 -1.76 1.83 6.26
CA TRP A 70 -0.49 2.05 6.96
C TRP A 70 -0.44 3.40 7.68
N GLY A 71 -0.93 4.48 7.04
CA GLY A 71 -1.05 5.80 7.67
C GLY A 71 -1.96 5.78 8.90
N ARG A 72 -3.09 5.06 8.82
CA ARG A 72 -3.97 4.80 9.98
C ARG A 72 -3.28 3.98 11.06
N GLY A 73 -2.47 2.99 10.69
CA GLY A 73 -1.69 2.17 11.63
C GLY A 73 -0.64 2.97 12.40
N TRP A 74 -0.01 3.98 11.77
CA TRP A 74 0.91 4.90 12.46
C TRP A 74 0.21 5.86 13.42
N LEU A 75 -1.04 6.24 13.13
CA LEU A 75 -1.83 7.14 13.97
C LEU A 75 -2.68 6.42 15.02
N GLY A 76 -2.84 5.10 14.89
CA GLY A 76 -3.69 4.28 15.75
C GLY A 76 -2.89 3.55 16.82
N GLY A 77 -2.95 4.04 18.06
CA GLY A 77 -2.25 3.43 19.20
C GLY A 77 -3.01 2.29 19.90
N ALA A 78 -4.29 2.04 19.59
CA ALA A 78 -5.09 0.99 20.23
C ALA A 78 -6.00 0.27 19.21
N VAL A 79 -5.91 -1.06 19.18
CA VAL A 79 -6.75 -1.94 18.36
C VAL A 79 -7.49 -2.89 19.30
N ASP A 80 -8.82 -2.87 19.27
CA ASP A 80 -9.63 -3.87 19.98
C ASP A 80 -9.60 -5.20 19.24
N TRP A 81 -8.93 -6.19 19.82
CA TRP A 81 -8.87 -7.55 19.29
C TRP A 81 -9.71 -8.48 20.18
N ARG A 82 -10.82 -9.01 19.64
CA ARG A 82 -11.74 -9.92 20.36
C ARG A 82 -12.22 -9.38 21.72
N GLY A 83 -12.45 -8.06 21.82
CA GLY A 83 -12.89 -7.39 23.05
C GLY A 83 -11.76 -7.04 24.02
N ASN A 84 -10.50 -7.26 23.63
CA ASN A 84 -9.33 -6.81 24.39
C ASN A 84 -8.65 -5.66 23.66
N ALA A 85 -8.60 -4.48 24.28
CA ALA A 85 -7.89 -3.32 23.76
C ALA A 85 -6.38 -3.58 23.79
N MET A 86 -5.79 -3.85 22.62
CA MET A 86 -4.33 -3.94 22.47
C MET A 86 -3.78 -2.55 22.15
N THR A 87 -3.10 -1.95 23.13
CA THR A 87 -2.35 -0.72 22.93
C THR A 87 -0.97 -1.05 22.36
N ILE A 88 -0.62 -0.43 21.23
CA ILE A 88 0.70 -0.55 20.62
C ILE A 88 1.58 0.51 21.30
N GLY A 89 2.14 0.16 22.45
CA GLY A 89 3.08 1.00 23.21
C GLY A 89 4.41 0.28 23.43
N THR A 90 5.49 1.04 23.59
CA THR A 90 6.82 0.53 23.99
C THR A 90 6.94 0.25 25.49
N LYS A 91 5.84 0.36 26.22
CA LYS A 91 5.82 0.02 27.65
C LYS A 91 6.02 -1.48 27.78
N THR A 92 7.08 -1.87 28.49
CA THR A 92 7.38 -3.25 28.85
C THR A 92 6.10 -3.92 29.35
N ALA A 93 5.68 -4.99 28.69
CA ALA A 93 4.59 -5.82 29.16
C ALA A 93 5.06 -6.52 30.43
N GLU A 94 4.85 -5.87 31.58
CA GLU A 94 5.06 -6.49 32.88
C GLU A 94 3.87 -7.42 33.12
N LEU A 95 4.16 -8.72 33.16
CA LEU A 95 3.16 -9.71 33.53
C LEU A 95 2.80 -9.46 35.00
N GLU A 96 1.59 -8.98 35.28
CA GLU A 96 1.07 -9.04 36.64
C GLU A 96 0.89 -10.52 37.02
N GLU A 97 1.86 -11.07 37.75
CA GLU A 97 1.66 -12.30 38.51
C GLU A 97 0.53 -12.04 39.51
N THR A 98 -0.65 -12.60 39.22
CA THR A 98 -1.73 -12.64 40.19
C THR A 98 -1.23 -13.45 41.38
N PRO A 99 -1.16 -12.88 42.61
CA PRO A 99 -0.68 -13.65 43.75
C PRO A 99 -1.69 -14.77 44.00
N SER A 100 -1.23 -16.01 43.87
CA SER A 100 -1.95 -17.20 44.31
C SER A 100 -1.98 -17.19 45.83
N GLY A 101 -2.91 -16.42 46.39
CA GLY A 101 -3.25 -16.43 47.81
C GLY A 101 -4.31 -17.49 48.06
N ALA A 102 -3.88 -18.62 48.60
CA ALA A 102 -4.68 -19.71 49.14
C ALA A 102 -5.43 -19.32 50.42
#